data_AF-A0A2Z7D4D5-F1
#
_entry.id   AF-A0A2Z7D4D5-F1
#
_cell.length_a   1.000
_cell.length_b   1.000
_cell.length_c   1.000
_cell.angle_alpha   90.00
_cell.angle_beta   90.00
_cell.angle_gamma   90.00
#
_symmetry.space_group_name_H-M   'P 1'
#
loop_
_entity.id
_entity.type
_entity.pdbx_description
1 polymer ?
#
loop_
_entity_poly.entity_id
_entity_poly.type
_entity_poly.pdbx_seq_one_letter_code
_entity_poly.pdbx_strand_id
1 'polypeptide(L)'
;MNPSATFMFSEGSASNPPPPQPRPPPQLSRYESQKRRDWNTFCQYLKNQRPSVPLSQCNCNHVLEFLRYLDQFGKTKVHLHGCVFFGQPDPPAPCTCPLRQAWGSLDALVGRLRAAYEEHDGSPETNPFGNGSIRVYLRDVKESQVKARGIPYKKKKKKINQQNKAQRDEQQIRTPKPQLI
;
A
#
# COMPACT_ATOMS: atom_id res chain seq x y z
N MET A 1 -9.86 -23.00 61.56
CA MET A 1 -8.71 -23.43 62.39
C MET A 1 -8.09 -24.68 61.75
N ASN A 2 -6.76 -24.73 61.68
CA ASN A 2 -5.83 -25.58 60.88
C ASN A 2 -6.17 -27.10 60.76
N PRO A 3 -5.64 -27.78 59.71
CA PRO A 3 -4.35 -28.45 59.92
C PRO A 3 -3.34 -28.37 58.75
N SER A 4 -2.07 -28.59 59.11
CA SER A 4 -0.86 -28.61 58.30
C SER A 4 -0.90 -29.53 57.08
N ALA A 5 -0.19 -29.12 56.02
CA ALA A 5 0.39 -30.05 55.05
C ALA A 5 1.82 -29.59 54.68
N THR A 6 2.76 -30.44 55.04
CA THR A 6 4.17 -30.48 54.68
C THR A 6 4.39 -30.22 53.19
N PHE A 7 5.21 -29.22 52.85
CA PHE A 7 5.70 -29.00 51.50
C PHE A 7 7.00 -29.79 51.29
N MET A 8 6.94 -30.81 50.44
CA MET A 8 8.10 -31.48 49.85
C MET A 8 8.00 -31.28 48.34
N PHE A 9 8.94 -30.56 47.73
CA PHE A 9 9.19 -30.66 46.29
C PHE A 9 10.69 -30.66 46.00
N SER A 10 11.08 -31.74 45.32
CA SER A 10 12.41 -32.07 44.82
C SER A 10 12.75 -31.27 43.55
N GLU A 11 14.06 -31.05 43.38
CA GLU A 11 14.84 -30.99 42.13
C GLU A 11 14.37 -30.15 40.93
N GLY A 12 15.18 -29.14 40.63
CA GLY A 12 16.03 -29.09 39.43
C GLY A 12 15.39 -29.38 38.08
N SER A 13 15.07 -28.34 37.32
CA SER A 13 14.94 -28.46 35.86
C SER A 13 15.54 -27.25 35.16
N ALA A 14 16.64 -27.49 34.45
CA ALA A 14 17.32 -26.51 33.62
C ALA A 14 16.44 -26.19 32.40
N SER A 15 16.03 -24.93 32.28
CA SER A 15 15.25 -24.42 31.17
C SER A 15 16.11 -24.38 29.89
N ASN A 16 15.88 -25.32 28.97
CA ASN A 16 16.38 -25.21 27.59
C ASN A 16 15.61 -24.09 26.86
N PRO A 17 16.29 -23.23 26.06
CA PRO A 17 15.61 -22.26 25.22
C PRO A 17 14.84 -22.94 24.07
N PRO A 18 13.71 -22.37 23.61
CA PRO A 18 12.95 -22.92 22.50
C PRO A 18 13.76 -22.90 21.18
N PRO A 19 13.54 -23.88 20.28
CA PRO A 19 14.24 -23.93 19.00
C PRO A 19 13.90 -22.71 18.12
N PRO A 20 14.84 -22.26 17.28
CA PRO A 20 14.63 -21.12 16.40
C PRO A 20 13.52 -21.42 15.37
N GLN A 21 12.47 -20.61 15.41
CA GLN A 21 11.40 -20.62 14.41
C GLN A 21 11.97 -20.23 13.03
N PRO A 22 11.57 -20.90 11.93
CA PRO A 22 12.03 -20.53 10.60
C PRO A 22 11.61 -19.10 10.27
N ARG A 23 12.59 -18.25 9.97
CA ARG A 23 12.35 -16.88 9.48
C ARG A 23 11.52 -16.95 8.20
N PRO A 24 10.46 -16.12 8.05
CA PRO A 24 9.72 -16.07 6.81
C PRO A 24 10.67 -15.71 5.66
N PRO A 25 10.48 -16.29 4.46
CA PRO A 25 11.35 -16.05 3.32
C PRO A 25 11.43 -14.54 2.99
N PRO A 26 12.53 -14.09 2.37
CA PRO A 26 12.78 -12.67 2.12
C PRO A 26 11.62 -12.01 1.36
N GLN A 27 11.27 -10.78 1.76
CA GLN A 27 10.10 -10.05 1.25
C GLN A 27 10.07 -9.88 -0.28
N LEU A 28 11.25 -9.93 -0.92
CA LEU A 28 11.39 -9.89 -2.38
C LEU A 28 10.64 -11.05 -3.05
N SER A 29 10.76 -12.29 -2.56
CA SER A 29 10.09 -13.45 -3.18
C SER A 29 8.56 -13.35 -3.14
N ARG A 30 8.01 -12.80 -2.04
CA ARG A 30 6.57 -12.54 -1.91
C ARG A 30 6.10 -11.46 -2.86
N TYR A 31 6.84 -10.35 -2.93
CA TYR A 31 6.53 -9.25 -3.85
C TYR A 31 6.56 -9.71 -5.30
N GLU A 32 7.61 -10.44 -5.69
CA GLU A 32 7.78 -11.01 -7.04
C GLU A 32 6.64 -11.94 -7.42
N SER A 33 6.29 -12.86 -6.52
CA SER A 33 5.16 -13.78 -6.74
C SER A 33 3.83 -13.03 -6.90
N GLN A 34 3.60 -11.96 -6.15
CA GLN A 34 2.41 -11.13 -6.28
C GLN A 34 2.39 -10.38 -7.61
N LYS A 35 3.52 -9.75 -7.96
CA LYS A 35 3.69 -9.03 -9.22
C LYS A 35 3.43 -9.93 -10.43
N ARG A 36 3.97 -11.15 -10.43
CA ARG A 36 3.73 -12.14 -11.50
C ARG A 36 2.26 -12.55 -11.62
N ARG A 37 1.56 -12.75 -10.50
CA ARG A 37 0.12 -13.08 -10.51
C ARG A 37 -0.72 -11.93 -11.07
N ASP A 38 -0.43 -10.72 -10.63
CA ASP A 38 -1.14 -9.53 -11.08
C ASP A 38 -0.91 -9.28 -12.58
N TRP A 39 0.33 -9.45 -13.03
CA TRP A 39 0.70 -9.36 -14.44
C TRP A 39 -0.04 -10.40 -15.28
N ASN A 40 -0.02 -11.67 -14.88
CA ASN A 40 -0.73 -12.74 -15.58
C ASN A 40 -2.24 -12.45 -15.65
N THR A 41 -2.82 -11.94 -14.56
CA THR A 41 -4.24 -11.55 -14.52
C THR A 41 -4.54 -10.43 -15.50
N PHE A 42 -3.69 -9.41 -15.58
CA PHE A 42 -3.82 -8.32 -16.54
C PHE A 42 -3.69 -8.80 -17.98
N CYS A 43 -2.67 -9.59 -18.30
CA CYS A 43 -2.48 -10.18 -19.62
C CYS A 43 -3.66 -11.06 -20.04
N GLN A 44 -4.23 -11.84 -19.10
CA GLN A 44 -5.43 -12.62 -19.37
C GLN A 44 -6.65 -11.72 -19.62
N TYR A 45 -6.79 -10.63 -18.87
CA TYR A 45 -7.85 -9.65 -19.08
C TYR A 45 -7.79 -9.03 -20.49
N LEU A 46 -6.59 -8.67 -20.98
CA LEU A 46 -6.41 -8.14 -22.34
C LEU A 46 -6.79 -9.16 -23.43
N LYS A 47 -6.40 -10.43 -23.25
CA LYS A 47 -6.77 -11.51 -24.18
C LYS A 47 -8.27 -11.77 -24.23
N ASN A 48 -8.98 -11.51 -23.13
CA ASN A 48 -10.42 -11.69 -23.03
C ASN A 48 -11.23 -10.50 -23.58
N GLN A 49 -10.57 -9.40 -23.98
CA GLN A 49 -11.24 -8.29 -24.64
C GLN A 49 -11.79 -8.70 -26.01
N ARG A 50 -12.79 -7.96 -26.51
CA ARG A 50 -13.36 -8.15 -27.85
C ARG A 50 -13.29 -6.85 -28.64
N PRO A 51 -12.36 -6.71 -29.60
CA PRO A 51 -11.33 -7.68 -30.00
C PRO A 51 -10.22 -7.87 -28.95
N SER A 52 -9.52 -9.01 -28.99
CA SER A 52 -8.39 -9.28 -28.09
C SER A 52 -7.29 -8.24 -28.30
N VAL A 53 -6.78 -7.67 -27.21
CA VAL A 53 -5.78 -6.60 -27.27
C VAL A 53 -4.38 -7.18 -27.02
N PRO A 54 -3.47 -7.16 -28.00
CA PRO A 54 -2.07 -7.53 -27.75
C PRO A 54 -1.40 -6.49 -26.86
N LEU A 55 -0.39 -6.91 -26.08
CA LEU A 55 0.30 -6.03 -25.13
C LEU A 55 0.93 -4.80 -25.82
N SER A 56 1.38 -4.95 -27.07
CA SER A 56 1.92 -3.85 -27.89
C SER A 56 0.90 -2.76 -28.24
N GLN A 57 -0.39 -3.09 -28.26
CA GLN A 57 -1.49 -2.15 -28.48
C GLN A 57 -2.17 -1.72 -27.18
N CYS A 58 -1.69 -2.22 -26.03
CA CYS A 58 -2.18 -1.80 -24.73
C CYS A 58 -1.86 -0.32 -24.51
N ASN A 59 -2.84 0.42 -24.01
CA ASN A 59 -2.74 1.84 -23.72
C ASN A 59 -3.43 2.12 -22.38
N CYS A 60 -3.40 3.38 -21.93
CA CYS A 60 -3.94 3.74 -20.63
C CYS A 60 -5.45 3.48 -20.48
N ASN A 61 -6.25 3.49 -21.56
CA ASN A 61 -7.68 3.21 -21.47
C ASN A 61 -7.94 1.76 -21.07
N HIS A 62 -7.22 0.80 -21.66
CA HIS A 62 -7.30 -0.61 -21.28
C HIS A 62 -6.92 -0.83 -19.81
N VAL A 63 -5.94 -0.05 -19.30
CA VAL A 63 -5.58 -0.07 -17.88
C VAL A 63 -6.72 0.47 -17.02
N LEU A 64 -7.35 1.60 -17.40
CA LEU A 64 -8.49 2.16 -16.65
C LEU A 64 -9.68 1.21 -16.62
N GLU A 65 -9.99 0.56 -17.75
CA GLU A 65 -11.04 -0.44 -17.84
C GLU A 65 -10.74 -1.65 -16.97
N PHE A 66 -9.49 -2.13 -16.97
CA PHE A 66 -9.06 -3.18 -16.06
C PHE A 66 -9.26 -2.80 -14.59
N LEU A 67 -8.86 -1.60 -14.18
CA LEU A 67 -9.03 -1.14 -12.80
C LEU A 67 -10.52 -1.05 -12.41
N ARG A 68 -11.40 -0.68 -13.34
CA ARG A 68 -12.86 -0.68 -13.14
C ARG A 68 -13.44 -2.09 -13.11
N TYR A 69 -12.93 -3.00 -13.93
CA TYR A 69 -13.31 -4.41 -13.92
C TYR A 69 -13.04 -5.05 -12.56
N LEU A 70 -11.92 -4.70 -11.91
CA LEU A 70 -11.58 -5.20 -10.58
C LEU A 70 -12.58 -4.79 -9.48
N ASP A 71 -13.35 -3.72 -9.67
CA ASP A 71 -14.37 -3.32 -8.69
C ASP A 71 -15.46 -4.38 -8.51
N GLN A 72 -15.70 -5.26 -9.50
CA GLN A 72 -16.64 -6.38 -9.39
C GLN A 72 -16.27 -7.37 -8.28
N PHE A 73 -14.97 -7.46 -7.96
CA PHE A 73 -14.43 -8.32 -6.91
C PHE A 73 -14.06 -7.50 -5.66
N GLY A 74 -14.53 -6.26 -5.58
CA GLY A 74 -14.30 -5.34 -4.50
C GLY A 74 -14.90 -5.81 -3.18
N LYS A 75 -14.25 -5.47 -2.07
CA LYS A 75 -14.73 -5.74 -0.70
C LYS A 75 -15.03 -4.47 0.09
N THR A 76 -14.72 -3.30 -0.45
CA THR A 76 -14.92 -2.02 0.24
C THR A 76 -16.26 -1.41 -0.19
N LYS A 77 -17.12 -1.10 0.77
CA LYS A 77 -18.34 -0.32 0.49
C LYS A 77 -17.96 1.12 0.16
N VAL A 78 -18.42 1.63 -0.98
CA VAL A 78 -18.21 3.02 -1.40
C VAL A 78 -19.56 3.71 -1.57
N HIS A 79 -19.89 4.57 -0.62
CA HIS A 79 -21.15 5.32 -0.62
C HIS A 79 -21.17 6.34 -1.77
N LEU A 80 -22.25 6.34 -2.55
CA LEU A 80 -22.49 7.34 -3.59
C LEU A 80 -22.98 8.65 -2.94
N HIS A 81 -22.81 9.79 -3.61
CA HIS A 81 -23.17 11.11 -3.06
C HIS A 81 -24.65 11.23 -2.64
N GLY A 82 -25.56 10.47 -3.25
CA GLY A 82 -26.98 10.42 -2.86
C GLY A 82 -27.32 9.44 -1.74
N CYS A 83 -26.33 8.76 -1.14
CA CYS A 83 -26.57 7.81 -0.06
C CYS A 83 -26.75 8.53 1.27
N VAL A 84 -27.75 8.13 2.06
CA VAL A 84 -28.00 8.67 3.40
C VAL A 84 -26.83 8.46 4.38
N PHE A 85 -25.96 7.48 4.10
CA PHE A 85 -24.77 7.18 4.89
C PHE A 85 -23.49 7.79 4.30
N PHE A 86 -23.59 8.62 3.25
CA PHE A 86 -22.41 9.27 2.67
C PHE A 86 -21.71 10.14 3.73
N GLY A 87 -20.44 9.88 3.97
CA GLY A 87 -19.68 10.60 4.99
C GLY A 87 -19.93 10.12 6.42
N GLN A 88 -20.56 8.96 6.62
CA GLN A 88 -20.68 8.32 7.92
C GLN A 88 -19.66 7.18 8.06
N PRO A 89 -18.75 7.23 9.07
CA PRO A 89 -17.73 6.20 9.25
C PRO A 89 -18.27 4.86 9.73
N ASP A 90 -19.38 4.88 10.49
CA ASP A 90 -20.03 3.69 11.02
C ASP A 90 -21.55 3.76 10.74
N PRO A 91 -21.99 3.30 9.55
CA PRO A 91 -23.38 3.39 9.15
C PRO A 91 -24.26 2.42 9.96
N PRO A 92 -25.34 2.88 10.60
CA PRO A 92 -26.17 2.06 11.49
C PRO A 92 -27.04 1.02 10.76
N ALA A 93 -27.11 1.09 9.42
CA ALA A 93 -27.90 0.17 8.59
C ALA A 93 -27.23 -0.06 7.21
N PRO A 94 -27.54 -1.18 6.53
CA PRO A 94 -26.99 -1.47 5.21
C PRO A 94 -27.56 -0.52 4.13
N CYS A 95 -26.82 -0.34 3.03
CA CYS A 95 -27.28 0.38 1.84
C CYS A 95 -27.00 -0.39 0.55
N THR A 96 -27.58 0.08 -0.55
CA THR A 96 -27.43 -0.48 -1.90
C THR A 96 -26.18 -0.02 -2.64
N CYS A 97 -25.28 0.74 -1.98
CA CYS A 97 -24.07 1.23 -2.63
C CYS A 97 -23.16 0.08 -3.09
N PRO A 98 -22.42 0.24 -4.20
CA PRO A 98 -21.59 -0.83 -4.72
C PRO A 98 -20.39 -1.15 -3.80
N LEU A 99 -19.93 -2.40 -3.87
CA LEU A 99 -18.61 -2.78 -3.38
C LEU A 99 -17.57 -2.48 -4.47
N ARG A 100 -16.41 -1.99 -4.07
CA ARG A 100 -15.31 -1.62 -4.96
C ARG A 100 -13.96 -1.99 -4.34
N GLN A 101 -12.90 -1.94 -5.13
CA GLN A 101 -11.55 -2.11 -4.62
C GLN A 101 -11.18 -0.95 -3.69
N ALA A 102 -10.42 -1.24 -2.64
CA ALA A 102 -9.85 -0.16 -1.83
C ALA A 102 -8.81 0.61 -2.65
N TRP A 103 -8.78 1.94 -2.51
CA TRP A 103 -7.81 2.79 -3.21
C TRP A 103 -6.37 2.28 -3.06
N GLY A 104 -5.95 1.94 -1.84
CA GLY A 104 -4.59 1.46 -1.57
C GLY A 104 -4.26 0.13 -2.27
N SER A 105 -5.26 -0.73 -2.50
CA SER A 105 -5.07 -1.97 -3.25
C SER A 105 -4.85 -1.69 -4.74
N LEU A 106 -5.60 -0.76 -5.33
CA LEU A 106 -5.43 -0.33 -6.72
C LEU A 106 -4.08 0.36 -6.94
N ASP A 107 -3.69 1.27 -6.03
CA ASP A 107 -2.42 1.99 -6.12
C ASP A 107 -1.21 1.03 -6.07
N ALA A 108 -1.22 0.09 -5.11
CA ALA A 108 -0.19 -0.93 -5.00
C ALA A 108 -0.16 -1.88 -6.21
N LEU A 109 -1.31 -2.22 -6.77
CA LEU A 109 -1.42 -3.03 -7.99
C LEU A 109 -0.80 -2.32 -9.19
N VAL A 110 -1.16 -1.05 -9.41
CA VAL A 110 -0.60 -0.24 -10.51
C VAL A 110 0.93 -0.12 -10.36
N GLY A 111 1.44 0.05 -9.14
CA GLY A 111 2.87 0.03 -8.87
C GLY A 111 3.55 -1.27 -9.32
N ARG A 112 2.97 -2.42 -8.97
CA ARG A 112 3.47 -3.74 -9.39
C ARG A 112 3.40 -3.96 -10.90
N LEU A 113 2.29 -3.57 -11.54
CA LEU A 113 2.12 -3.70 -12.98
C LEU A 113 3.08 -2.80 -13.76
N ARG A 114 3.38 -1.60 -13.25
CA ARG A 114 4.41 -0.73 -13.84
C ARG A 114 5.78 -1.42 -13.86
N ALA A 115 6.20 -1.98 -12.72
CA ALA A 115 7.45 -2.72 -12.61
C ALA A 115 7.46 -4.00 -13.47
N ALA A 116 6.33 -4.72 -13.54
CA ALA A 116 6.20 -5.91 -14.38
C ALA A 116 6.34 -5.58 -15.88
N TYR A 117 5.80 -4.43 -16.31
CA TYR A 117 5.91 -3.99 -17.70
C TYR A 117 7.37 -3.72 -18.09
N GLU A 118 8.15 -3.11 -17.19
CA GLU A 118 9.59 -2.84 -17.40
C GLU A 118 10.42 -4.13 -17.51
N GLU A 119 10.02 -5.20 -16.81
CA GLU A 119 10.69 -6.51 -16.89
C GLU A 119 10.31 -7.32 -18.14
N HIS A 120 9.21 -6.97 -18.81
CA HIS A 120 8.74 -7.61 -20.05
C HIS A 120 9.04 -6.76 -21.28
N ASP A 121 10.25 -6.21 -21.34
CA ASP A 121 10.80 -5.41 -22.45
C ASP A 121 10.09 -4.07 -22.70
N GLY A 122 9.31 -3.58 -21.74
CA GLY A 122 8.64 -2.29 -21.82
C GLY A 122 9.53 -1.13 -21.38
N SER A 123 9.56 -0.04 -22.14
CA SER A 123 10.23 1.19 -21.69
C SER A 123 9.37 1.96 -20.65
N PRO A 124 9.98 2.65 -19.67
CA PRO A 124 9.24 3.49 -18.73
C PRO A 124 8.47 4.62 -19.42
N GLU A 125 8.94 5.08 -20.58
CA GLU A 125 8.35 6.16 -21.39
C GLU A 125 7.07 5.72 -22.09
N THR A 126 7.03 4.48 -22.59
CA THR A 126 5.84 3.89 -23.24
C THR A 126 4.90 3.21 -22.26
N ASN A 127 5.20 3.26 -20.96
CA ASN A 127 4.50 2.49 -19.95
C ASN A 127 3.04 2.99 -19.77
N PRO A 128 2.02 2.17 -20.10
CA PRO A 128 0.62 2.60 -20.01
C PRO A 128 0.17 2.82 -18.56
N PHE A 129 0.80 2.16 -17.59
CA PHE A 129 0.55 2.35 -16.15
C PHE A 129 1.19 3.63 -15.61
N GLY A 130 2.18 4.19 -16.31
CA GLY A 130 2.83 5.47 -15.99
C GLY A 130 2.02 6.71 -16.39
N ASN A 131 1.01 6.54 -17.25
CA ASN A 131 0.26 7.64 -17.86
C ASN A 131 -0.47 8.53 -16.84
N GLY A 132 -0.52 9.85 -17.12
CA GLY A 132 -1.16 10.85 -16.26
C GLY A 132 -2.63 10.55 -15.95
N SER A 133 -3.36 9.96 -16.89
CA SER A 133 -4.78 9.59 -16.72
C SER A 133 -4.97 8.56 -15.60
N ILE A 134 -4.03 7.62 -15.43
CA ILE A 134 -4.05 6.64 -14.33
C ILE A 134 -3.87 7.35 -12.98
N ARG A 135 -2.98 8.35 -12.93
CA ARG A 135 -2.74 9.13 -11.70
C ARG A 135 -3.95 9.97 -11.31
N VAL A 136 -4.64 10.57 -12.28
CA VAL A 136 -5.89 11.32 -12.04
C VAL A 136 -6.96 10.36 -11.52
N TYR A 137 -7.17 9.22 -12.20
CA TYR A 137 -8.13 8.21 -11.75
C TYR A 137 -7.88 7.75 -10.31
N LEU A 138 -6.65 7.39 -9.95
CA LEU A 138 -6.32 6.97 -8.58
C LEU A 138 -6.57 8.08 -7.55
N ARG A 139 -6.36 9.35 -7.92
CA ARG A 139 -6.67 10.50 -7.06
C ARG A 139 -8.17 10.64 -6.83
N ASP A 140 -8.96 10.55 -7.89
CA ASP A 140 -10.42 10.66 -7.82
C ASP A 140 -11.03 9.53 -6.99
N VAL A 141 -10.52 8.31 -7.16
CA VAL A 141 -10.90 7.14 -6.34
C VAL A 141 -10.56 7.40 -4.86
N LYS A 142 -9.36 7.92 -4.57
CA LYS A 142 -8.95 8.26 -3.21
C LYS A 142 -9.90 9.27 -2.58
N GLU A 143 -10.17 10.36 -3.28
CA GLU A 143 -11.05 11.42 -2.79
C GLU A 143 -12.47 10.93 -2.56
N SER A 144 -13.01 10.16 -3.51
CA SER A 144 -14.35 9.57 -3.41
C SER A 144 -14.46 8.63 -2.21
N GLN A 145 -13.46 7.77 -1.97
CA GLN A 145 -13.47 6.86 -0.83
C GLN A 145 -13.28 7.57 0.52
N VAL A 146 -12.43 8.60 0.58
CA VAL A 146 -12.23 9.39 1.80
C VAL A 146 -13.52 10.13 2.17
N LYS A 147 -14.16 10.78 1.19
CA LYS A 147 -15.45 11.47 1.39
C LYS A 147 -16.53 10.48 1.81
N ALA A 148 -16.64 9.33 1.15
CA ALA A 148 -17.64 8.31 1.46
C ALA A 148 -17.51 7.74 2.88
N ARG A 149 -16.28 7.56 3.39
CA ARG A 149 -16.00 7.03 4.75
C ARG A 149 -16.15 8.07 5.87
N GLY A 150 -16.33 9.35 5.54
CA GLY A 150 -16.57 10.36 6.57
C GLY A 150 -15.41 10.66 7.51
N ILE A 151 -14.19 10.20 7.20
CA ILE A 151 -13.03 10.46 8.07
C ILE A 151 -12.78 11.97 8.05
N PRO A 152 -12.96 12.70 9.17
CA PRO A 152 -12.69 14.12 9.20
C PRO A 152 -11.22 14.32 8.88
N TYR A 153 -10.94 15.16 7.89
CA TYR A 153 -9.59 15.48 7.45
C TYR A 153 -8.89 16.34 8.52
N LYS A 154 -8.53 15.75 9.66
CA LYS A 154 -7.57 16.36 10.58
C LYS A 154 -6.20 16.28 9.90
N LYS A 155 -5.87 17.33 9.14
CA LYS A 155 -4.48 17.64 8.75
C LYS A 155 -3.64 17.66 10.03
N LYS A 156 -3.02 16.54 10.41
CA LYS A 156 -1.82 16.58 11.25
C LYS A 156 -0.76 17.27 10.40
N LYS A 157 -0.63 18.60 10.55
CA LYS A 157 0.57 19.33 10.17
C LYS A 157 1.73 18.56 10.82
N LYS A 158 2.51 17.81 10.03
CA LYS A 158 3.85 17.41 10.44
C LYS A 158 4.56 18.73 10.75
N LYS A 159 4.76 19.05 12.03
CA LYS A 159 5.76 20.03 12.44
C LYS A 159 7.08 19.44 11.92
N ILE A 160 7.54 19.94 10.76
CA ILE A 160 8.93 19.77 10.35
C ILE A 160 9.72 20.38 11.49
N ASN A 161 10.44 19.52 12.21
CA ASN A 161 11.27 19.91 13.32
C ASN A 161 12.38 20.81 12.75
N GLN A 162 12.21 22.14 12.87
CA GLN A 162 13.19 23.16 12.44
C GLN A 162 14.48 23.13 13.29
N GLN A 163 14.69 22.14 14.15
CA GLN A 163 15.84 22.06 15.05
C GLN A 163 17.15 21.66 14.36
N ASN A 164 17.14 21.12 13.13
CA ASN A 164 18.37 20.66 12.48
C ASN A 164 19.05 21.69 11.54
N LYS A 165 18.57 22.95 11.49
CA LYS A 165 19.21 23.99 10.64
C LYS A 165 20.11 24.97 11.42
N ALA A 166 20.01 25.03 12.75
CA ALA A 166 20.80 25.95 13.56
C ALA A 166 22.19 25.42 13.97
N GLN A 167 22.44 24.10 13.90
CA GLN A 167 23.72 23.52 14.34
C GLN A 167 24.81 23.48 13.25
N ARG A 168 24.51 23.85 11.99
CA ARG A 168 25.50 23.77 10.90
C ARG A 168 26.30 25.07 10.70
N ASP A 169 25.80 26.20 11.20
CA ASP A 169 26.47 27.51 11.01
C ASP A 169 27.45 27.84 12.15
N GLU A 170 27.42 27.13 13.29
CA GLU A 170 28.32 27.41 14.44
C GLU A 170 29.70 26.73 14.34
N GLN A 171 29.90 25.78 13.42
CA GLN A 171 31.17 25.07 13.25
C GLN A 171 32.11 25.65 12.17
N GLN A 172 31.69 26.71 11.46
CA GLN A 172 32.51 27.32 10.39
C GLN A 172 33.27 28.60 10.85
N ILE A 173 33.18 28.98 12.13
CA ILE A 173 33.82 30.19 12.69
C ILE A 173 35.09 29.89 13.52
N ARG A 174 35.40 28.62 13.81
CA ARG A 174 36.55 28.25 14.68
C ARG A 174 37.64 27.43 13.97
N THR A 175 38.21 27.96 12.90
CA THR A 175 39.53 27.51 12.43
C THR A 175 40.54 28.66 12.57
N PRO A 176 41.52 28.57 13.49
CA PRO A 176 42.63 29.50 13.52
C PRO A 176 43.60 29.21 12.36
N LYS A 177 44.05 30.29 11.72
CA LYS A 177 44.99 30.32 10.60
C LYS A 177 46.40 29.91 11.10
N PRO A 178 47.14 29.01 10.43
CA PRO A 178 48.53 28.72 10.79
C PRO A 178 49.44 29.91 10.40
N GLN A 179 50.30 30.33 11.32
CA GLN A 179 51.39 31.27 11.05
C GLN A 179 52.57 30.50 10.44
N LEU A 180 53.07 30.96 9.29
CA LEU A 180 54.39 30.59 8.78
C LEU A 180 55.39 31.66 9.23
N ILE A 181 56.51 31.20 9.79
CA ILE A 181 57.79 31.89 9.87
C ILE A 181 58.52 31.75 8.54
#